data_AF-A0A6M2D9Y6-F1
#
_entry.id   AF-A0A6M2D9Y6-F1
#
_cell.length_a   1.000
_cell.length_b   1.000
_cell.length_c   1.000
_cell.angle_alpha   90.00
_cell.angle_beta   90.00
_cell.angle_gamma   90.00
#
_symmetry.space_group_name_H-M   'P 1'
#
loop_
_entity.id
_entity.type
_entity.pdbx_description
1 polymer ?
#
loop_
_entity_poly.entity_id
_entity_poly.type
_entity_poly.pdbx_seq_one_letter_code
_entity_poly.pdbx_strand_id
1 'polypeptide(L)'
;MLLLWLGVLSMVPFQLSRLDSGDSGVKPVAQRIYEVMKANLTAVGKANDASSFLSAHFITRPDIKDIYFDDFVVWLQNQIDLEKEVTTTNVLSALAMIFKIAKRDVVMKHAHSVMNVLAEKKLFQCNNFLIEKLALKLCQRIGLCFLPVNLASWRHL
;
A
#
# COMPACT_ATOMS: atom_id res chain seq x y z
N MET A 1 14.78 -10.22 3.77
CA MET A 1 14.74 -10.28 5.24
C MET A 1 14.73 -8.90 5.90
N LEU A 2 15.61 -7.96 5.52
CA LEU A 2 15.65 -6.62 6.14
C LEU A 2 14.35 -5.81 5.98
N LEU A 3 13.69 -5.83 4.82
CA LEU A 3 12.42 -5.12 4.61
C LEU A 3 11.29 -5.64 5.51
N LEU A 4 11.29 -6.95 5.79
CA LEU A 4 10.30 -7.55 6.68
C LEU A 4 10.49 -7.04 8.10
N TRP A 5 11.75 -7.01 8.58
CA TRP A 5 12.09 -6.42 9.87
C TRP A 5 11.70 -4.95 9.96
N LEU A 6 11.97 -4.17 8.91
CA LEU A 6 11.55 -2.77 8.84
C LEU A 6 10.02 -2.62 8.87
N GLY A 7 9.29 -3.53 8.23
CA GLY A 7 7.83 -3.57 8.28
C GLY A 7 7.31 -3.88 9.68
N VAL A 8 7.94 -4.82 10.39
CA VAL A 8 7.60 -5.15 11.79
C VAL A 8 7.87 -3.94 12.69
N LEU A 9 9.01 -3.27 12.53
CA LEU A 9 9.32 -2.03 13.25
C LEU A 9 8.30 -0.92 12.95
N SER A 10 7.78 -0.87 11.72
CA SER A 10 6.74 0.08 11.32
C SER A 10 5.39 -0.17 12.01
N MET A 11 5.16 -1.33 12.63
CA MET A 11 3.94 -1.58 13.43
C MET A 11 4.03 -1.02 14.86
N VAL A 12 5.24 -0.71 15.35
CA VAL A 12 5.44 -0.33 16.75
C VAL A 12 4.90 1.09 17.00
N PRO A 13 4.10 1.32 18.07
CA PRO A 13 3.36 2.57 18.29
C PRO A 13 4.21 3.66 18.96
N PHE A 14 5.36 3.98 18.39
CA PHE A 14 6.14 5.18 18.76
C PHE A 14 6.32 6.08 17.54
N GLN A 15 6.35 7.40 17.74
CA GLN A 15 6.56 8.36 16.67
C GLN A 15 7.96 8.22 16.08
N LEU A 16 8.07 8.12 14.75
CA LEU A 16 9.38 7.98 14.08
C LEU A 16 10.27 9.21 14.24
N SER A 17 9.69 10.39 14.44
CA SER A 17 10.42 11.64 14.69
C SER A 17 11.33 11.59 15.92
N ARG A 18 11.07 10.67 16.86
CA ARG A 18 11.94 10.47 18.04
C ARG A 18 13.31 9.88 17.69
N LEU A 19 13.46 9.32 16.49
CA LEU A 19 14.72 8.76 15.99
C LEU A 19 15.53 9.79 15.19
N ASP A 20 14.97 10.98 14.96
CA ASP A 20 15.65 12.03 14.20
C ASP A 20 16.54 12.86 15.13
N SER A 21 17.85 12.87 14.87
CA SER A 21 18.84 13.55 15.72
C SER A 21 18.88 15.08 15.58
N GLY A 22 18.04 15.66 14.71
CA GLY A 22 18.02 17.11 14.45
C GLY A 22 19.20 17.66 13.63
N ASP A 23 20.11 16.80 13.18
CA ASP A 23 21.24 17.21 12.31
C ASP A 23 20.73 17.65 10.93
N SER A 24 21.06 18.88 10.55
CA SER A 24 20.60 19.55 9.33
C SER A 24 20.98 18.82 8.01
N GLY A 25 21.83 17.79 8.07
CA GLY A 25 22.28 17.00 6.92
C GLY A 25 21.59 15.64 6.75
N VAL A 26 20.81 15.18 7.73
CA VAL A 26 20.23 13.82 7.70
C VAL A 26 18.73 13.90 7.45
N LYS A 27 18.27 13.24 6.38
CA LYS A 27 16.82 13.11 6.09
C LYS A 27 16.10 12.42 7.25
N PRO A 28 14.88 12.86 7.61
CA PRO A 28 14.06 12.17 8.60
C PRO A 28 13.91 10.68 8.31
N VAL A 29 13.86 9.85 9.36
CA VAL A 29 13.73 8.40 9.25
C VAL A 29 12.50 8.01 8.43
N ALA A 30 11.38 8.70 8.63
CA ALA A 30 10.16 8.47 7.85
C ALA A 30 10.39 8.64 6.34
N GLN A 31 11.07 9.72 5.93
CA GLN A 31 11.36 9.98 4.52
C GLN A 31 12.30 8.92 3.94
N ARG A 32 13.30 8.49 4.71
CA ARG A 32 14.22 7.43 4.29
C ARG A 32 13.50 6.09 4.07
N ILE A 33 12.61 5.71 4.97
CA ILE A 33 11.78 4.50 4.84
C ILE A 33 10.88 4.62 3.60
N TYR A 34 10.28 5.79 3.39
CA TYR A 34 9.43 6.06 2.24
C TYR A 34 10.17 5.89 0.90
N GLU A 35 11.40 6.40 0.81
CA GLU A 35 12.26 6.24 -0.38
C GLU A 35 12.66 4.77 -0.60
N VAL A 36 13.06 4.06 0.46
CA VAL A 36 13.41 2.63 0.40
C VAL A 36 12.21 1.80 -0.07
N MET A 37 11.03 2.06 0.47
CA MET A 37 9.80 1.39 0.09
C MET A 37 9.50 1.55 -1.41
N LYS A 38 9.53 2.79 -1.93
CA LYS A 38 9.30 3.07 -3.35
C LYS A 38 10.31 2.34 -4.24
N ALA A 39 11.60 2.46 -3.92
CA ALA A 39 12.67 1.83 -4.69
C ALA A 39 12.50 0.30 -4.77
N ASN A 40 12.09 -0.34 -3.67
CA ASN A 40 11.90 -1.79 -3.62
C ASN A 40 10.62 -2.27 -4.31
N LEU A 41 9.59 -1.43 -4.43
CA LEU A 41 8.40 -1.76 -5.22
C LEU A 41 8.69 -1.69 -6.73
N THR A 42 9.55 -0.78 -7.17
CA THR A 42 9.98 -0.66 -8.57
C THR A 42 11.12 -1.61 -8.95
N ALA A 43 11.77 -2.25 -7.98
CA ALA A 43 12.87 -3.16 -8.25
C ALA A 43 12.37 -4.52 -8.79
N VAL A 44 13.07 -5.04 -9.78
CA VAL A 44 12.88 -6.42 -10.27
C VAL A 44 13.61 -7.35 -9.30
N GLY A 45 12.93 -7.75 -8.22
CA GLY A 45 13.54 -8.56 -7.16
C GLY A 45 12.53 -9.44 -6.42
N LYS A 46 13.05 -10.45 -5.69
CA LYS A 46 12.25 -11.46 -4.96
C LYS A 46 11.63 -10.94 -3.65
N ALA A 47 11.69 -9.64 -3.38
CA ALA A 47 11.28 -9.07 -2.11
C ALA A 47 9.85 -8.51 -2.09
N ASN A 48 9.03 -8.79 -3.12
CA ASN A 48 7.68 -8.24 -3.28
C ASN A 48 6.84 -8.35 -1.99
N ASP A 49 6.71 -9.53 -1.40
CA ASP A 49 5.86 -9.72 -0.22
C ASP A 49 6.33 -8.86 0.96
N ALA A 50 7.64 -8.78 1.18
CA ALA A 50 8.22 -7.94 2.23
C ALA A 50 8.08 -6.45 1.94
N SER A 51 8.23 -6.04 0.67
CA SER A 51 8.01 -4.66 0.21
C SER A 51 6.55 -4.26 0.38
N SER A 52 5.60 -5.11 -0.03
CA SER A 52 4.16 -4.91 0.10
C SER A 52 3.75 -4.83 1.58
N PHE A 53 4.30 -5.71 2.41
CA PHE A 53 4.10 -5.70 3.86
C PHE A 53 4.60 -4.41 4.50
N LEU A 54 5.86 -4.04 4.25
CA LEU A 54 6.44 -2.78 4.71
C LEU A 54 5.57 -1.60 4.27
N SER A 55 5.18 -1.57 2.99
CA SER A 55 4.44 -0.45 2.42
C SER A 55 3.11 -0.22 3.11
N ALA A 56 2.33 -1.30 3.25
CA ALA A 56 1.03 -1.22 3.88
C ALA A 56 1.17 -0.80 5.35
N HIS A 57 2.08 -1.42 6.10
CA HIS A 57 2.21 -1.14 7.54
C HIS A 57 2.77 0.25 7.81
N PHE A 58 3.74 0.72 7.03
CA PHE A 58 4.32 2.05 7.19
C PHE A 58 3.32 3.15 6.82
N ILE A 59 2.67 3.06 5.65
CA ILE A 59 1.84 4.15 5.14
C ILE A 59 0.53 4.33 5.94
N THR A 60 0.07 3.27 6.61
CA THR A 60 -1.17 3.29 7.40
C THR A 60 -0.94 3.70 8.86
N ARG A 61 0.30 4.00 9.27
CA ARG A 61 0.60 4.44 10.64
C ARG A 61 -0.09 5.77 10.94
N PRO A 62 -0.60 5.99 12.17
CA PRO A 62 -1.25 7.25 12.55
C PRO A 62 -0.38 8.50 12.37
N ASP A 63 0.94 8.39 12.58
CA ASP A 63 1.91 9.51 12.44
C ASP A 63 2.35 9.77 11.00
N ILE A 64 2.06 8.86 10.06
CA ILE A 64 2.53 8.88 8.67
C ILE A 64 1.38 9.09 7.69
N LYS A 65 0.19 8.54 8.00
CA LYS A 65 -0.95 8.51 7.08
C LYS A 65 -1.32 9.90 6.54
N ASP A 66 -1.31 10.92 7.41
CA ASP A 66 -1.77 12.26 7.06
C ASP A 66 -0.72 13.03 6.25
N ILE A 67 0.51 12.51 6.17
CA ILE A 67 1.65 13.14 5.49
C ILE A 67 1.89 12.50 4.12
N TYR A 68 1.87 11.16 4.03
CA TYR A 68 2.36 10.46 2.85
C TYR A 68 1.32 9.59 2.13
N PHE A 69 0.17 9.28 2.75
CA PHE A 69 -0.76 8.27 2.23
C PHE A 69 -1.31 8.62 0.86
N ASP A 70 -1.86 9.82 0.72
CA ASP A 70 -2.52 10.25 -0.51
C ASP A 70 -1.53 10.28 -1.69
N ASP A 71 -0.38 10.93 -1.50
CA ASP A 71 0.70 10.98 -2.48
C ASP A 71 1.23 9.60 -2.86
N PHE A 72 1.28 8.67 -1.89
CA PHE A 72 1.74 7.32 -2.16
C PHE A 72 0.76 6.51 -2.99
N VAL A 73 -0.54 6.60 -2.73
CA VAL A 73 -1.56 5.89 -3.51
C VAL A 73 -1.63 6.43 -4.94
N VAL A 74 -1.47 7.73 -5.14
CA VAL A 74 -1.33 8.33 -6.48
C VAL A 74 -0.06 7.81 -7.16
N TRP A 75 1.06 7.79 -6.44
CA TRP A 75 2.31 7.26 -6.99
C TRP A 75 2.20 5.79 -7.40
N LEU A 76 1.53 4.94 -6.60
CA LEU A 76 1.29 3.53 -6.93
C LEU A 76 0.48 3.39 -8.22
N GLN A 77 -0.61 4.15 -8.37
CA GLN A 77 -1.42 4.15 -9.60
C GLN A 77 -0.58 4.47 -10.85
N ASN A 78 0.34 5.43 -10.74
CA ASN A 78 1.23 5.82 -11.85
C ASN A 78 2.28 4.74 -12.21
N GLN A 79 2.56 3.78 -11.32
CA GLN A 79 3.48 2.68 -11.59
C GLN A 79 2.80 1.48 -12.28
N ILE A 80 1.48 1.50 -12.44
CA ILE A 80 0.73 0.41 -13.09
C ILE A 80 0.89 0.51 -14.61
N ASP A 81 1.60 -0.47 -15.16
CA ASP A 81 1.92 -0.58 -16.57
C ASP A 81 2.04 -2.06 -17.00
N LEU A 82 1.27 -2.47 -18.00
CA LEU A 82 1.29 -3.85 -18.49
C LEU A 82 2.64 -4.23 -19.12
N GLU A 83 3.41 -3.26 -19.62
CA GLU A 83 4.75 -3.51 -20.15
C GLU A 83 5.76 -3.83 -19.03
N LYS A 84 5.46 -3.44 -17.79
CA LYS A 84 6.31 -3.60 -16.61
C LYS A 84 5.70 -4.60 -15.64
N GLU A 85 5.50 -5.83 -16.09
CA GLU A 85 4.76 -6.86 -15.37
C GLU A 85 5.21 -7.07 -13.91
N VAL A 86 6.53 -7.07 -13.66
CA VAL A 86 7.08 -7.27 -12.31
C VAL A 86 6.72 -6.10 -11.38
N THR A 87 6.94 -4.86 -11.84
CA THR A 87 6.59 -3.66 -11.07
C THR A 87 5.09 -3.59 -10.82
N THR A 88 4.28 -3.84 -11.84
CA THR A 88 2.81 -3.87 -11.73
C THR A 88 2.35 -4.94 -10.74
N THR A 89 2.97 -6.12 -10.75
CA THR A 89 2.70 -7.17 -9.76
C THR A 89 3.01 -6.70 -8.34
N ASN A 90 4.17 -6.05 -8.13
CA ASN A 90 4.57 -5.52 -6.82
C ASN A 90 3.59 -4.44 -6.33
N VAL A 91 3.21 -3.52 -7.21
CA VAL A 91 2.29 -2.42 -6.93
C VAL A 91 0.89 -2.93 -6.59
N LEU A 92 0.36 -3.88 -7.36
CA LEU A 92 -0.95 -4.47 -7.10
C LEU A 92 -0.96 -5.26 -5.79
N SER A 93 0.12 -5.99 -5.47
CA SER A 93 0.28 -6.65 -4.17
C SER A 93 0.27 -5.64 -3.01
N ALA A 94 0.99 -4.52 -3.16
CA ALA A 94 1.04 -3.45 -2.15
C ALA A 94 -0.33 -2.77 -1.98
N LEU A 95 -1.00 -2.38 -3.08
CA LEU A 95 -2.36 -1.81 -3.04
C LEU A 95 -3.34 -2.78 -2.39
N ALA A 96 -3.32 -4.06 -2.78
CA ALA A 96 -4.17 -5.04 -2.15
C ALA A 96 -3.91 -5.07 -0.63
N MET A 97 -2.65 -5.17 -0.20
CA MET A 97 -2.28 -5.21 1.22
C MET A 97 -2.74 -3.95 1.97
N ILE A 98 -2.59 -2.76 1.38
CA ILE A 98 -3.07 -1.49 1.94
C ILE A 98 -4.59 -1.55 2.17
N PHE A 99 -5.36 -1.92 1.15
CA PHE A 99 -6.82 -2.06 1.24
C PHE A 99 -7.28 -3.15 2.23
N LYS A 100 -6.40 -4.09 2.60
CA LYS A 100 -6.70 -5.10 3.62
C LYS A 100 -6.59 -4.55 5.04
N ILE A 101 -5.58 -3.72 5.32
CA ILE A 101 -5.22 -3.36 6.70
C ILE A 101 -5.56 -1.91 7.07
N ALA A 102 -5.60 -1.01 6.08
CA ALA A 102 -5.93 0.38 6.31
C ALA A 102 -7.38 0.50 6.79
N LYS A 103 -7.64 1.51 7.61
CA LYS A 103 -9.02 1.81 8.00
C LYS A 103 -9.83 2.23 6.78
N ARG A 104 -11.11 1.84 6.75
CA ARG A 104 -12.02 2.08 5.62
C ARG A 104 -12.08 3.55 5.22
N ASP A 105 -12.18 4.47 6.18
CA ASP A 105 -12.22 5.92 5.95
C ASP A 105 -11.01 6.46 5.18
N VAL A 106 -9.84 5.85 5.39
CA VAL A 106 -8.60 6.24 4.72
C VAL A 106 -8.59 5.78 3.26
N VAL A 107 -8.90 4.50 3.01
CA VAL A 107 -8.87 3.93 1.64
C VAL A 107 -10.07 4.32 0.78
N MET A 108 -11.21 4.66 1.39
CA MET A 108 -12.43 5.03 0.68
C MET A 108 -12.20 6.20 -0.28
N LYS A 109 -11.36 7.17 0.10
CA LYS A 109 -11.02 8.35 -0.72
C LYS A 109 -10.41 7.97 -2.08
N HIS A 110 -9.66 6.87 -2.13
CA HIS A 110 -8.94 6.41 -3.33
C HIS A 110 -9.60 5.22 -4.02
N ALA A 111 -10.61 4.61 -3.39
CA ALA A 111 -11.27 3.39 -3.87
C ALA A 111 -11.75 3.51 -5.32
N HIS A 112 -12.40 4.62 -5.67
CA HIS A 112 -12.89 4.86 -7.03
C HIS A 112 -11.76 5.09 -8.04
N SER A 113 -10.77 5.94 -7.71
CA SER A 113 -9.61 6.22 -8.56
C SER A 113 -8.83 4.95 -8.88
N VAL A 114 -8.54 4.13 -7.87
CA VAL A 114 -7.81 2.87 -8.05
C VAL A 114 -8.61 1.92 -8.93
N MET A 115 -9.93 1.80 -8.72
CA MET A 115 -10.79 0.96 -9.57
C MET A 115 -10.79 1.40 -11.03
N ASN A 116 -10.83 2.72 -11.29
CA ASN A 116 -10.78 3.26 -12.64
C ASN A 116 -9.46 2.90 -13.33
N VAL A 117 -8.33 3.02 -12.63
CA VAL A 117 -7.02 2.62 -13.18
C VAL A 117 -6.98 1.13 -13.54
N LEU A 118 -7.54 0.24 -12.71
CA LEU A 118 -7.60 -1.20 -13.02
C LEU A 118 -8.39 -1.47 -14.32
N ALA A 119 -9.49 -0.75 -14.51
CA ALA A 119 -10.34 -0.88 -15.69
C ALA A 119 -9.70 -0.28 -16.95
N GLU A 120 -9.18 0.95 -16.86
CA GLU A 120 -8.52 1.66 -17.96
C GLU A 120 -7.30 0.89 -18.48
N LYS A 121 -6.50 0.34 -17.57
CA LYS A 121 -5.33 -0.48 -17.92
C LYS A 121 -5.70 -1.92 -18.32
N LYS A 122 -6.98 -2.28 -18.34
CA LYS A 122 -7.51 -3.60 -18.74
C LYS A 122 -6.85 -4.77 -17.98
N LEU A 123 -6.58 -4.58 -16.68
CA LEU A 123 -5.86 -5.58 -15.89
C LEU A 123 -6.67 -6.86 -15.63
N PHE A 124 -7.99 -6.82 -15.83
CA PHE A 124 -8.86 -7.99 -15.72
C PHE A 124 -8.83 -8.90 -16.95
N GLN A 125 -8.22 -8.47 -18.05
CA GLN A 125 -8.12 -9.24 -19.30
C GLN A 125 -6.67 -9.34 -19.80
N CYS A 126 -5.68 -9.12 -18.93
CA CYS A 126 -4.29 -9.22 -19.32
C CYS A 126 -3.82 -10.68 -19.42
N ASN A 127 -2.85 -10.96 -20.29
CA ASN A 127 -2.32 -12.31 -20.47
C ASN A 127 -1.57 -12.86 -19.25
N ASN A 128 -1.12 -11.98 -18.34
CA ASN A 128 -0.42 -12.39 -17.12
C ASN A 128 -1.42 -12.74 -16.02
N PHE A 129 -1.58 -14.05 -15.77
CA PHE A 129 -2.49 -14.59 -14.75
C PHE A 129 -2.26 -14.01 -13.34
N LEU A 130 -1.01 -13.72 -12.95
CA LEU A 130 -0.73 -13.20 -11.62
C LEU A 130 -1.22 -11.76 -11.47
N ILE A 131 -1.05 -10.93 -12.50
CA ILE A 131 -1.58 -9.56 -12.55
C ILE A 131 -3.10 -9.58 -12.49
N GLU A 132 -3.74 -10.41 -13.33
CA GLU A 132 -5.20 -10.58 -13.35
C GLU A 132 -5.74 -11.00 -11.96
N LYS A 133 -5.11 -12.01 -11.35
CA LYS A 133 -5.47 -12.50 -10.01
C LYS A 133 -5.32 -11.41 -8.94
N LEU A 134 -4.28 -10.59 -9.00
CA LEU A 134 -4.08 -9.49 -8.05
C LEU A 134 -5.06 -8.34 -8.29
N ALA A 135 -5.36 -8.00 -9.54
CA ALA A 135 -6.37 -7.01 -9.89
C ALA A 135 -7.75 -7.44 -9.37
N LEU A 136 -8.14 -8.71 -9.54
CA LEU A 136 -9.37 -9.27 -8.97
C LEU A 136 -9.39 -9.20 -7.44
N LYS A 137 -8.29 -9.58 -6.79
CA LYS A 137 -8.15 -9.48 -5.32
C LYS A 137 -8.32 -8.04 -4.82
N LEU A 138 -7.73 -7.08 -5.53
CA LEU A 138 -7.84 -5.66 -5.19
C LEU A 138 -9.27 -5.15 -5.41
N CYS A 139 -9.89 -5.49 -6.55
CA CYS A 139 -11.28 -5.18 -6.87
C CYS A 139 -12.24 -5.68 -5.77
N GLN A 140 -12.07 -6.92 -5.31
CA GLN A 140 -12.86 -7.47 -4.20
C GLN A 140 -12.71 -6.64 -2.92
N ARG A 141 -11.49 -6.26 -2.55
CA ARG A 141 -11.23 -5.43 -1.35
C ARG A 141 -11.83 -4.04 -1.46
N ILE A 142 -11.72 -3.42 -2.64
CA ILE A 142 -12.38 -2.15 -2.96
C ILE A 142 -13.90 -2.30 -2.79
N GLY A 143 -14.50 -3.36 -3.35
CA GLY A 143 -15.93 -3.64 -3.21
C GLY A 143 -16.38 -3.75 -1.75
N LEU A 144 -15.60 -4.43 -0.91
CA LEU A 144 -15.85 -4.51 0.54
C LEU A 144 -15.83 -3.14 1.23
N CYS A 145 -15.05 -2.16 0.73
CA CYS A 145 -15.08 -0.80 1.26
C CYS A 145 -16.39 -0.06 0.96
N PHE A 146 -17.13 -0.46 -0.08
CA PHE A 146 -18.43 0.15 -0.42
C PHE A 146 -19.61 -0.49 0.31
N LEU A 147 -19.46 -1.72 0.80
CA LEU A 147 -20.56 -2.40 1.51
C LEU A 147 -20.89 -1.73 2.86
N PRO A 148 -22.17 -1.75 3.27
CA PRO A 148 -22.54 -1.29 4.61
C PRO A 148 -21.85 -2.14 5.68
N VAL A 149 -21.55 -1.52 6.83
CA VAL A 149 -20.97 -2.26 7.95
C VAL A 149 -22.03 -3.21 8.48
N ASN A 150 -21.76 -4.51 8.42
CA ASN A 150 -22.59 -5.51 9.09
C ASN A 150 -22.23 -5.51 10.59
N LEU A 151 -22.94 -4.70 11.36
CA LEU A 151 -22.83 -4.71 12.82
C LEU A 151 -23.62 -5.89 13.36
N ALA A 152 -22.95 -6.81 14.03
CA ALA A 152 -23.63 -7.91 14.70
C ALA A 152 -24.54 -7.35 15.81
N SER A 153 -25.75 -7.92 15.94
CA SER A 153 -26.80 -7.44 16.85
C SER A 153 -26.39 -7.39 18.33
N TRP A 154 -25.39 -8.19 18.74
CA TRP A 154 -24.88 -8.27 20.10
C TRP A 154 -23.79 -7.25 20.46
N ARG A 155 -23.37 -6.38 19.53
CA ARG A 155 -22.27 -5.42 19.81
C ARG A 155 -22.67 -4.27 20.75
N HIS A 156 -23.96 -4.14 21.02
CA HIS A 156 -24.56 -3.14 21.91
C HIS A 156 -25.35 -3.76 23.07
N LEU A 157 -25.23 -5.09 23.27
CA LEU A 157 -25.69 -5.81 24.46
C LEU A 157 -24.55 -5.85 25.49
#